data_AF-A0A2V9HJG2-F1
#
_entry.id   AF-A0A2V9HJG2-F1
#
_cell.length_a   1.000
_cell.length_b   1.000
_cell.length_c   1.000
_cell.angle_alpha   90.00
_cell.angle_beta   90.00
_cell.angle_gamma   90.00
#
_symmetry.space_group_name_H-M   'P 1'
#
loop_
_entity.id
_entity.type
_entity.pdbx_description
1 polymer ?
#
loop_
_entity_poly.entity_id
_entity_poly.type
_entity_poly.pdbx_seq_one_letter_code
_entity_poly.pdbx_strand_id
1 'polypeptide(L)'
;MTLHSSFVRLACLLGPCAWLFLHAAAPPSAVPVDSRNTNAKLIAHFTDTAEKAGLTTPVIFGGENTKEYIIETTGTGVAIFDYDNDGWPDIF
;
A
#
# COMPACT_ATOMS: atom_id res chain seq x y z
N MET A 1 -12.68 -53.88 22.29
CA MET A 1 -11.78 -53.63 21.13
C MET A 1 -12.09 -52.22 20.60
N THR A 2 -11.52 -51.18 21.23
CA THR A 2 -11.92 -49.77 21.03
C THR A 2 -10.71 -48.86 20.76
N LEU A 3 -9.60 -49.41 20.27
CA LEU A 3 -8.32 -48.68 20.11
C LEU A 3 -8.10 -48.06 18.72
N HIS A 4 -9.05 -48.19 17.78
CA HIS A 4 -8.92 -47.67 16.41
C HIS A 4 -9.60 -46.32 16.17
N SER A 5 -10.42 -45.80 17.11
CA SER A 5 -11.23 -44.59 16.88
C SER A 5 -10.54 -43.27 17.29
N SER A 6 -9.52 -43.34 18.14
CA SER A 6 -8.89 -42.13 18.71
C SER A 6 -7.85 -41.46 17.82
N PHE A 7 -7.25 -42.18 16.85
CA PHE A 7 -6.21 -41.60 15.99
C PHE A 7 -6.76 -40.69 14.88
N VAL A 8 -7.98 -40.95 14.41
CA VAL A 8 -8.60 -40.16 13.32
C VAL A 8 -9.08 -38.80 13.81
N ARG A 9 -9.40 -38.64 15.10
CA ARG A 9 -9.90 -37.36 15.65
C ARG A 9 -8.79 -36.36 16.00
N LEU A 10 -7.55 -36.79 16.17
CA LEU A 10 -6.44 -35.90 16.55
C LEU A 10 -5.82 -35.18 15.34
N ALA A 11 -5.99 -35.70 14.12
CA ALA A 11 -5.50 -35.08 12.89
C ALA A 11 -6.37 -33.89 12.40
N CYS A 12 -7.61 -33.73 12.90
CA CYS A 12 -8.53 -32.70 12.43
C CYS A 12 -8.37 -31.31 13.09
N LEU A 13 -7.61 -31.18 14.18
CA LEU A 13 -7.58 -29.93 14.96
C LEU A 13 -6.36 -29.02 14.69
N LEU A 14 -5.38 -29.47 13.90
CA LEU A 14 -4.17 -28.69 13.59
C LEU A 14 -4.01 -28.35 12.09
N GLY A 15 -4.87 -28.89 11.22
CA GLY A 15 -4.83 -28.65 9.77
C GLY A 15 -5.31 -27.26 9.30
N PRO A 16 -6.43 -26.70 9.81
CA PRO A 16 -7.04 -25.54 9.16
C PRO A 16 -6.38 -24.21 9.55
N CYS A 17 -5.73 -24.10 10.71
CA CYS A 17 -5.04 -22.85 11.10
C CYS A 17 -3.81 -22.57 10.25
N ALA A 18 -3.06 -23.60 9.83
CA ALA A 18 -1.88 -23.42 8.99
C ALA A 18 -2.22 -22.99 7.55
N TRP A 19 -3.41 -23.36 7.05
CA TRP A 19 -3.86 -22.99 5.70
C TRP A 19 -4.35 -21.53 5.60
N LEU A 20 -4.86 -20.97 6.69
CA LEU A 20 -5.31 -19.57 6.73
C LEU A 20 -4.15 -18.55 6.76
N PHE A 21 -2.99 -18.92 7.30
CA PHE A 21 -1.84 -18.01 7.34
C PHE A 21 -1.08 -17.89 6.01
N LEU A 22 -1.23 -18.84 5.09
CA LEU A 22 -0.46 -18.85 3.83
C LEU A 22 -1.13 -18.10 2.67
N HIS A 23 -2.42 -17.73 2.77
CA HIS A 23 -3.16 -17.08 1.68
C HIS A 23 -3.42 -15.58 1.87
N ALA A 24 -2.91 -14.95 2.94
CA ALA A 24 -3.21 -13.55 3.26
C ALA A 24 -2.23 -12.51 2.65
N ALA A 25 -1.23 -12.93 1.89
CA ALA A 25 -0.30 -12.02 1.23
C ALA A 25 -0.65 -11.86 -0.25
N ALA A 26 -1.77 -11.19 -0.55
CA ALA A 26 -1.96 -10.62 -1.87
C ALA A 26 -0.95 -9.48 -2.03
N PRO A 27 -0.12 -9.44 -3.09
CA PRO A 27 0.75 -8.30 -3.34
C PRO A 27 -0.10 -7.04 -3.56
N PRO A 28 0.39 -5.84 -3.19
CA PRO A 28 -0.31 -4.60 -3.46
C PRO A 28 -0.63 -4.55 -4.95
N SER A 29 -1.92 -4.33 -5.28
CA SER A 29 -2.45 -4.28 -6.64
C SER A 29 -1.49 -3.52 -7.56
N ALA A 30 -0.83 -4.24 -8.46
CA ALA A 30 0.02 -3.62 -9.46
C ALA A 30 -0.87 -2.70 -10.31
N VAL A 31 -0.58 -1.40 -10.28
CA VAL A 31 -1.24 -0.41 -11.14
C VAL A 31 -1.06 -0.89 -12.58
N PRO A 32 -2.15 -1.02 -13.38
CA PRO A 32 -2.02 -1.39 -14.78
C PRO A 32 -1.10 -0.38 -15.48
N VAL A 33 0.07 -0.83 -15.93
CA VAL A 33 0.95 -0.02 -16.77
C VAL A 33 0.25 0.17 -18.11
N ASP A 34 -0.35 1.34 -18.26
CA ASP A 34 -0.93 1.82 -19.49
C ASP A 34 0.13 1.79 -20.61
N SER A 35 -0.06 0.88 -21.56
CA SER A 35 0.90 0.56 -22.62
C SER A 35 0.87 1.59 -23.76
N ARG A 36 0.90 2.89 -23.44
CA ARG A 36 0.94 3.95 -24.45
C ARG A 36 2.36 4.09 -25.01
N ASN A 37 2.50 3.66 -26.27
CA ASN A 37 3.63 3.86 -27.19
C ASN A 37 5.01 3.39 -26.67
N THR A 38 5.42 2.19 -27.05
CA THR A 38 6.72 1.57 -26.76
C THR A 38 7.94 2.31 -27.33
N ASN A 39 7.75 3.43 -28.04
CA ASN A 39 8.83 4.28 -28.56
C ASN A 39 8.93 5.66 -27.87
N ALA A 40 8.17 5.90 -26.79
CA ALA A 40 8.33 7.13 -26.01
C ALA A 40 9.62 7.07 -25.19
N LYS A 41 10.53 8.02 -25.42
CA LYS A 41 11.73 8.20 -24.59
C LYS A 41 11.27 8.44 -23.14
N LEU A 42 11.66 7.56 -22.23
CA LEU A 42 11.38 7.74 -20.80
C LEU A 42 12.13 8.98 -20.30
N ILE A 43 11.39 10.04 -19.96
CA ILE A 43 11.98 11.30 -19.48
C ILE A 43 12.17 11.32 -17.96
N ALA A 44 11.51 10.42 -17.23
CA ALA A 44 11.61 10.30 -15.78
C ALA A 44 11.22 8.89 -15.31
N HIS A 45 11.84 8.43 -14.23
CA HIS A 45 11.48 7.23 -13.51
C HIS A 45 10.83 7.63 -12.17
N PHE A 46 9.56 7.32 -12.01
CA PHE A 46 8.83 7.59 -10.77
C PHE A 46 8.81 6.34 -9.89
N THR A 47 9.00 6.51 -8.59
CA THR A 47 8.94 5.42 -7.60
C THR A 47 8.14 5.89 -6.41
N ASP A 48 7.11 5.11 -6.06
CA ASP A 48 6.40 5.32 -4.80
C ASP A 48 7.27 4.80 -3.64
N THR A 49 7.57 5.69 -2.70
CA THR A 49 8.35 5.40 -1.49
C THR A 49 7.58 5.69 -0.22
N ALA A 50 6.28 6.05 -0.32
CA ALA A 50 5.47 6.49 0.82
C ALA A 50 5.40 5.44 1.93
N GLU A 51 5.10 4.18 1.58
CA GLU A 51 5.01 3.08 2.55
C GLU A 51 6.35 2.84 3.26
N LYS A 52 7.47 2.84 2.52
CA LYS A 52 8.81 2.64 3.07
C LYS A 52 9.24 3.78 3.99
N ALA A 53 8.77 4.99 3.72
CA ALA A 53 8.98 6.17 4.55
C ALA A 53 8.02 6.24 5.76
N GLY A 54 7.05 5.32 5.87
CA GLY A 54 6.05 5.32 6.93
C GLY A 54 4.90 6.30 6.72
N LEU A 55 4.76 6.87 5.53
CA LEU A 55 3.67 7.79 5.16
C LEU A 55 2.42 7.01 4.73
N THR A 56 1.77 6.34 5.69
CA THR A 56 0.64 5.43 5.41
C THR A 56 -0.73 6.07 5.61
N THR A 57 -0.78 7.26 6.22
CA THR A 57 -2.04 7.94 6.54
C THR A 57 -2.51 8.77 5.34
N PRO A 58 -3.79 8.68 4.94
CA PRO A 58 -4.31 9.51 3.86
C PRO A 58 -4.34 10.99 4.27
N VAL A 59 -3.90 11.87 3.37
CA VAL A 59 -4.05 13.32 3.54
C VAL A 59 -5.33 13.74 2.82
N ILE A 60 -6.37 14.06 3.60
CA ILE A 60 -7.68 14.44 3.07
C ILE A 60 -7.81 15.96 3.17
N PHE A 61 -8.05 16.62 2.03
CA PHE A 61 -8.41 18.03 1.96
C PHE A 61 -9.84 18.18 1.47
N GLY A 62 -10.70 18.88 2.21
CA GLY A 62 -12.14 18.88 1.98
C GLY A 62 -12.86 17.68 2.61
N GLY A 63 -14.02 17.29 2.07
CA GLY A 63 -14.76 16.11 2.55
C GLY A 63 -14.12 14.78 2.12
N GLU A 64 -14.25 13.74 2.94
CA GLU A 64 -13.68 12.41 2.66
C GLU A 64 -14.31 11.77 1.40
N ASN A 65 -15.63 11.92 1.24
CA ASN A 65 -16.40 11.26 0.19
C ASN A 65 -16.98 12.24 -0.84
N THR A 66 -17.06 13.54 -0.52
CA THR A 66 -17.58 14.58 -1.39
C THR A 66 -16.70 15.83 -1.29
N LYS A 67 -16.59 16.57 -2.40
CA LYS A 67 -16.00 17.91 -2.41
C LYS A 67 -17.10 18.89 -2.75
N GLU A 68 -17.30 19.90 -1.91
CA GLU A 68 -18.36 20.90 -2.12
C GLU A 68 -17.83 22.11 -2.91
N TYR A 69 -16.56 22.45 -2.73
CA TYR A 69 -15.93 23.58 -3.41
C TYR A 69 -14.76 23.16 -4.31
N ILE A 70 -14.62 23.86 -5.45
CA ILE A 70 -13.54 23.63 -6.43
C ILE A 70 -12.14 23.72 -5.80
N ILE A 71 -11.97 24.58 -4.79
CA ILE A 71 -10.69 24.76 -4.09
C ILE A 71 -10.23 23.47 -3.38
N GLU A 72 -11.14 22.57 -3.02
CA GLU A 72 -10.80 21.29 -2.39
C GLU A 72 -10.20 20.29 -3.40
N THR A 73 -10.39 20.52 -4.70
CA THR A 73 -9.88 19.67 -5.79
C THR A 73 -8.40 19.93 -6.10
N THR A 74 -7.86 21.09 -5.72
CA THR A 74 -6.44 21.43 -5.94
C THR A 74 -5.50 20.44 -5.22
N GLY A 75 -6.03 19.69 -4.26
CA GLY A 75 -5.32 18.61 -3.58
C GLY A 75 -4.34 19.12 -2.55
N THR A 76 -3.69 18.18 -1.87
CA THR A 76 -2.65 18.43 -0.89
C THR A 76 -1.31 18.31 -1.58
N GLY A 77 -0.41 19.26 -1.34
CA GLY A 77 0.97 19.20 -1.81
C GLY A 77 1.92 19.39 -0.65
N VAL A 78 3.19 19.15 -0.91
CA VAL A 78 4.30 19.43 0.00
C VAL A 78 5.33 20.23 -0.76
N ALA A 79 5.94 21.21 -0.11
CA ALA A 79 7.15 21.85 -0.62
C ALA A 79 8.37 21.18 0.01
N ILE A 80 9.32 20.76 -0.83
CA ILE A 80 10.61 20.21 -0.39
C ILE A 80 11.70 21.21 -0.77
N PHE A 81 12.34 21.82 0.23
CA PHE A 81 13.35 22.86 0.06
C PHE A 81 14.24 22.92 1.31
N ASP A 82 15.54 23.13 1.16
CA ASP A 82 16.47 23.37 2.27
C ASP A 82 16.41 24.85 2.67
N TYR A 83 15.63 25.14 3.72
CA TYR A 83 15.29 26.51 4.13
C TYR A 83 16.40 27.19 4.93
N ASP A 84 17.06 26.45 5.81
CA ASP A 84 18.10 26.99 6.69
C ASP A 84 19.54 26.71 6.22
N ASN A 85 19.71 25.98 5.12
CA ASN A 85 20.98 25.58 4.51
C ASN A 85 21.80 24.63 5.38
N ASP A 86 21.16 23.75 6.15
CA ASP A 86 21.84 22.70 6.91
C ASP A 86 22.21 21.46 6.06
N GLY A 87 21.76 21.45 4.79
CA GLY A 87 22.02 20.37 3.83
C GLY A 87 21.01 19.23 3.88
N TRP A 88 19.98 19.32 4.72
CA TRP A 88 18.85 18.41 4.75
C TRP A 88 17.64 19.04 4.04
N PRO A 89 16.87 18.28 3.23
CA PRO A 89 15.64 18.81 2.67
C PRO A 89 14.58 18.98 3.76
N ASP A 90 14.07 20.20 3.94
CA ASP A 90 12.90 20.46 4.78
C ASP A 90 11.61 20.14 4.03
N ILE A 91 10.56 19.86 4.79
CA ILE A 91 9.22 19.46 4.32
C ILE A 91 8.21 20.45 4.92
N PHE A 92 7.48 21.17 4.05
CA PHE A 92 6.43 22.15 4.41
C PHE A 92 5.07 21.81 3.79
#